data_AF-A0AAD6F6F0-F1
#
_entry.id   AF-A0AAD6F6F0-F1
#
_cell.length_a   1.000
_cell.length_b   1.000
_cell.length_c   1.000
_cell.angle_alpha   90.00
_cell.angle_beta   90.00
_cell.angle_gamma   90.00
#
_symmetry.space_group_name_H-M   'P 1'
#
loop_
_entity.id
_entity.type
_entity.pdbx_description
1 polymer ?
#
loop_
_entity_poly.entity_id
_entity_poly.type
_entity_poly.pdbx_seq_one_letter_code
_entity_poly.pdbx_strand_id
1 'polypeptide(L)' 'MLSLQNSAFSLMLFAILSGVSCEDLTPVKTEEFSQKAASVTLSYRYSKQATGTDYFFWYRQYPRRTTRVPPVYLRA' A
#
# COMPACT_ATOMS: atom_id res chain seq x y z
N MET A 1 -34.76 17.33 8.63
CA MET A 1 -33.61 17.80 7.82
C MET A 1 -32.31 17.91 8.61
N LEU A 2 -32.31 18.35 9.88
CA LEU A 2 -31.13 18.35 10.76
C LEU A 2 -30.52 16.96 11.02
N SER A 3 -31.35 15.90 11.10
CA SER A 3 -30.87 14.53 11.33
C SER A 3 -30.02 13.98 10.20
N LEU A 4 -30.35 14.33 8.94
CA LEU A 4 -29.62 13.86 7.76
C LEU A 4 -28.24 14.52 7.66
N GLN A 5 -28.14 15.81 7.98
CA GLN A 5 -26.88 16.54 8.00
C GLN A 5 -25.95 16.03 9.12
N ASN A 6 -26.49 15.74 10.30
CA ASN A 6 -25.71 15.16 11.40
C ASN A 6 -25.23 13.74 11.08
N SER A 7 -26.06 12.93 10.41
CA SER A 7 -25.68 11.59 9.96
C SER A 7 -24.58 11.62 8.89
N ALA A 8 -24.69 12.52 7.91
CA ALA A 8 -23.68 12.68 6.87
C ALA A 8 -22.33 13.16 7.45
N PHE A 9 -22.35 14.10 8.40
CA PHE A 9 -21.15 14.56 9.10
C PHE A 9 -20.50 13.42 9.91
N SER A 10 -21.31 12.60 10.59
CA SER A 10 -20.82 11.43 11.31
C SER A 10 -20.16 10.42 10.39
N LEU A 11 -20.77 10.10 9.24
CA LEU A 11 -20.19 9.19 8.24
C LEU A 11 -18.87 9.74 7.66
N MET A 12 -18.82 11.04 7.37
CA MET A 12 -17.61 11.69 6.88
C MET A 12 -16.49 11.62 7.93
N LEU A 13 -16.82 11.85 9.22
CA LEU A 13 -15.87 11.75 10.32
C LEU A 13 -15.34 10.31 10.48
N PHE A 14 -16.20 9.28 10.38
CA PHE A 14 -15.77 7.88 10.41
C PHE A 14 -14.80 7.55 9.27
N ALA A 15 -15.06 8.04 8.05
CA ALA A 15 -14.20 7.81 6.90
C ALA A 15 -12.82 8.49 7.02
N ILE A 16 -12.74 9.62 7.71
CA ILE A 16 -11.47 10.33 7.97
C ILE A 16 -10.69 9.67 9.12
N LEU A 17 -11.40 9.15 10.13
CA LEU A 17 -10.80 8.48 11.29
C LEU A 17 -10.38 7.03 11.02
N SER A 18 -10.94 6.37 10.01
CA SER A 18 -10.37 5.16 9.43
C SER A 18 -9.11 5.55 8.64
N GLY A 19 -8.06 5.93 9.38
CA GLY A 19 -6.74 6.20 8.82
C GLY A 19 -6.29 5.06 7.92
N VAL A 20 -5.47 5.38 6.93
CA VAL A 20 -4.88 4.41 6.00
C VAL A 20 -4.32 3.25 6.81
N SER A 21 -5.02 2.10 6.79
CA SER A 21 -4.51 0.87 7.37
C SER A 21 -3.34 0.47 6.49
N CYS A 22 -2.12 0.73 6.96
CA CYS A 22 -0.95 0.08 6.40
C CYS A 22 -1.14 -1.41 6.68
N GLU A 23 -1.64 -2.14 5.68
CA GLU A 23 -1.79 -3.59 5.75
C GLU A 23 -0.44 -4.23 6.12
N ASP A 24 -0.51 -5.31 6.90
CA ASP A 24 0.63 -6.05 7.48
C ASP A 24 1.50 -6.73 6.40
N LEU A 25 2.18 -5.91 5.59
CA LEU A 25 3.19 -6.33 4.63
C LEU A 25 4.55 -6.27 5.31
N THR A 26 5.18 -7.42 5.46
CA THR A 26 6.54 -7.50 6.03
C THR A 26 7.54 -7.94 4.97
N PRO A 27 8.64 -7.21 4.74
CA PRO A 27 9.63 -7.61 3.75
C PRO A 27 10.25 -8.95 4.16
N VAL A 28 10.43 -9.87 3.20
CA VAL A 28 11.14 -11.14 3.45
C VAL A 28 12.62 -10.86 3.74
N LYS A 29 13.18 -9.87 3.03
CA LYS A 29 14.52 -9.33 3.24
C LYS A 29 14.50 -7.82 3.05
N THR A 30 15.28 -7.12 3.86
CA THR A 30 15.38 -5.66 3.82
C THR A 30 16.20 -5.14 2.65
N GLU A 31 17.18 -5.93 2.19
CA GLU A 31 18.11 -5.56 1.13
C GLU A 31 18.36 -6.76 0.21
N GLU A 32 18.49 -6.49 -1.09
CA GLU A 32 18.88 -7.47 -2.10
C GLU A 32 19.90 -6.80 -3.04
N PHE A 33 20.98 -7.52 -3.34
CA PHE A 33 22.04 -7.06 -4.22
C PHE A 33 22.11 -7.95 -5.45
N SER A 34 22.35 -7.35 -6.60
CA SER A 34 22.48 -8.08 -7.85
C SER A 34 23.63 -7.50 -8.67
N GLN A 35 24.24 -8.35 -9.49
CA GLN A 35 25.29 -7.93 -10.41
C GLN A 35 24.66 -7.12 -11.56
N LYS A 36 25.50 -6.33 -12.25
CA LYS A 36 25.03 -5.49 -13.35
C LYS A 36 24.38 -6.37 -14.42
N ALA A 37 23.16 -6.01 -14.84
CA ALA A 37 22.30 -6.74 -15.78
C ALA A 37 21.65 -8.05 -15.27
N ALA A 38 21.83 -8.42 -14.01
CA ALA A 38 21.06 -9.51 -13.40
C ALA A 38 19.73 -8.99 -12.82
N SER A 39 18.69 -9.83 -12.86
CA SER A 39 17.40 -9.53 -12.25
C SER A 39 17.48 -9.64 -10.72
N VAL A 40 16.59 -8.95 -10.02
CA VAL A 40 16.39 -9.09 -8.58
C VAL A 40 14.92 -9.34 -8.29
N THR A 41 14.64 -10.26 -7.38
CA THR A 41 13.28 -10.54 -6.92
C THR A 41 13.10 -9.96 -5.53
N LEU A 42 12.17 -9.02 -5.39
CA LEU A 42 11.74 -8.51 -4.10
C LEU A 42 10.51 -9.30 -3.63
N SER A 43 10.43 -9.60 -2.34
CA SER A 43 9.34 -10.39 -1.77
C SER A 43 8.89 -9.82 -0.43
N TYR A 44 7.58 -9.87 -0.17
CA TYR A 44 6.98 -9.56 1.12
C TYR A 44 6.09 -10.72 1.57
N ARG A 45 5.85 -10.80 2.88
CA ARG A 45 4.82 -11.64 3.48
C ARG A 45 3.61 -10.79 3.76
N TYR A 46 2.45 -11.29 3.37
CA TYR A 46 1.16 -10.74 3.75
C TYR A 46 0.57 -11.66 4.83
N SER A 47 0.19 -11.10 5.98
CA SER A 47 -0.25 -11.90 7.14
C SER A 47 -1.62 -12.57 6.93
N LYS A 48 -2.39 -12.11 5.94
CA LYS A 48 -3.75 -12.58 5.64
C LYS A 48 -3.77 -13.39 4.35
N GLN A 49 -4.87 -14.12 4.14
CA GLN A 49 -5.12 -14.76 2.86
C GLN A 49 -5.55 -13.69 1.85
N ALA A 50 -4.81 -13.56 0.76
CA ALA A 50 -5.17 -12.67 -0.33
C ALA A 50 -6.38 -13.20 -1.11
N THR A 51 -7.19 -12.27 -1.59
CA THR A 51 -8.41 -12.45 -2.36
C THR A 51 -8.35 -11.61 -3.64
N GLY A 52 -9.19 -11.90 -4.63
CA GLY A 52 -9.18 -11.15 -5.91
C GLY A 52 -9.57 -9.67 -5.80
N THR A 53 -10.00 -9.21 -4.62
CA THR A 53 -10.26 -7.80 -4.30
C THR A 53 -9.04 -7.07 -3.74
N ASP A 54 -7.97 -7.80 -3.40
CA ASP A 54 -6.76 -7.21 -2.84
C ASP A 54 -5.84 -6.69 -3.95
N TYR A 55 -5.29 -5.50 -3.71
CA TYR A 55 -4.39 -4.81 -4.63
C TYR A 55 -3.04 -4.61 -3.97
N PHE A 56 -1.99 -5.06 -4.65
CA PHE A 56 -0.63 -4.90 -4.19
C PHE A 56 0.10 -3.88 -5.05
N PHE A 57 0.79 -2.95 -4.38
CA PHE A 57 1.46 -1.82 -5.03
C PHE A 57 2.95 -1.84 -4.73
N TRP A 58 3.76 -1.80 -5.79
CA TRP A 58 5.21 -1.65 -5.66
C TRP A 58 5.64 -0.23 -5.99
N TYR A 59 6.28 0.44 -5.02
CA TYR A 59 6.83 1.78 -5.18
C TYR A 59 8.35 1.72 -5.23
N ARG A 60 8.95 2.49 -6.15
CA ARG A 60 10.40 2.64 -6.24
C ARG A 60 10.80 4.07 -5.88
N GLN A 61 11.75 4.19 -4.97
CA GLN A 61 12.39 5.46 -4.65
C GLN A 61 13.89 5.35 -4.91
N TYR A 62 14.43 6.33 -5.63
CA TYR A 62 15.87 6.46 -5.79
C TYR A 62 16.42 7.36 -4.69
N PRO A 63 17.66 7.12 -4.22
CA PRO A 63 18.33 8.02 -3.30
C PRO A 63 18.26 9.46 -3.82
N ARG A 64 17.92 10.40 -2.93
CA ARG A 64 17.87 11.86 -3.21
C ARG A 64 16.77 12.30 -4.20
N ARG A 65 15.88 11.40 -4.64
CA ARG A 65 14.63 11.80 -5.33
C ARG A 65 13.50 11.98 -4.31
N THR A 66 12.95 13.19 -4.30
CA THR A 66 11.77 13.55 -3.50
C THR A 66 10.46 13.12 -4.17
N THR A 67 10.48 12.94 -5.50
CA THR A 67 9.30 12.55 -6.27
C THR A 67 9.14 11.02 -6.31
N ARG A 68 7.99 10.52 -5.86
CA ARG A 68 7.62 9.11 -6.03
C ARG A 68 7.33 8.82 -7.50
N VAL A 69 7.82 7.69 -7.98
CA VAL A 69 7.45 7.14 -9.29
C VAL A 69 6.08 6.45 -9.14
N PRO A 70 5.19 6.50 -10.15
CA PRO A 70 3.94 5.76 -10.12
C PRO A 70 4.16 4.27 -9.78
N PRO A 71 3.26 3.66 -8.97
CA PRO A 71 3.41 2.26 -8.60
C PRO A 71 3.11 1.32 -9.75
N VAL A 72 3.68 0.11 -9.67
CA VAL A 72 3.24 -1.02 -10.49
C VAL A 72 2.17 -1.79 -9.71
N TYR A 73 1.09 -2.19 -10.41
CA TYR A 73 -0.09 -2.83 -9.84
C TYR A 73 -0.05 -4.35 -10.05
N LEU A 74 -0.34 -5.10 -9.00
CA LEU A 74 -0.57 -6.54 -9.06
C LEU A 74 -1.92 -6.85 -8.39
N ARG A 75 -2.72 -7.70 -9.02
CA ARG A 75 -3.97 -8.25 -8.46
C ARG A 75 -3.70 -9.67 -7.98
N ALA A 76 -4.24 -10.01 -6.80
CA ALA A 76 -4.18 -11.37 -6.24
C ALA A 76 -5.12 -12.34 -6.97
#